data_AF-H0EN29-F1
#
_entry.id   AF-H0EN29-F1
#
_cell.length_a   1.000
_cell.length_b   1.000
_cell.length_c   1.000
_cell.angle_alpha   90.00
_cell.angle_beta   90.00
_cell.angle_gamma   90.00
#
_symmetry.space_group_name_H-M   'P 1'
#
loop_
_entity.id
_entity.type
_entity.pdbx_description
1 polymer ?
#
loop_
_entity_poly.entity_id
_entity_poly.type
_entity_poly.pdbx_seq_one_letter_code
_entity_poly.pdbx_strand_id
1 'polypeptide(L)'
;MERSSATLSKSLLESLCHHVGLPDRLPNGKENNLEEIENKLADLALQACFDLSDSTEGDRAQSIWEKIATSIHTARLLNEGGKLESRSLLRAFRELDHDQALILHVVEQNAGLIIRHIQSESETLVLFESFEVSALSENVLAATGGLQREFPGCSVAIPSTIFSDASFQSELALFLSKASHESIKRFAAKTRKAGSLAYESRDTVHPALITEMLMSLLQANGRLLPTPVTQKIVHDDVCWDNREQPWRRSPFWLVLRVGIQRQLCELSDWEEGRVCYKFMMCEVIANLIDKAVQILEPDLLSALQHKLGRRLTKLEVDKKSADVRVREVYAQLFARRGDAYESIINNVTLQIEGVWSNFKTRTKRSIPSLEQYRNSAHGSKDVKLPLLNCYPYITQILEEAKTRKAINYQHSSFVFNASSTVAQKAREFAQRCFKLAEMEAKIKKECEPQHMGRDSTDEQKCNARARAFREYVKHVRDFYDGNSEQKGVMLLLVMEMWILLDKAAINLYSLLKKHHCAEFCDMTIFAEPVSGCFAEQYYDQHSPGEMQVLHEKILVAAKRAEDIKKQEWQSKSDEYEKYVKEMEVTPCAYDSDKSLDEDEHQSQASQKQILLTLYLKIIRH
;
A
#
# COMPACT_ATOMS: atom_id res chain seq x y z
N MET A 1 -30.07 -29.84 9.33
CA MET A 1 -28.63 -29.66 9.66
C MET A 1 -28.55 -28.94 10.99
N GLU A 2 -28.03 -29.61 12.03
CA GLU A 2 -27.90 -29.04 13.37
C GLU A 2 -26.94 -27.85 13.36
N ARG A 3 -27.39 -26.68 13.85
CA ARG A 3 -26.54 -25.51 14.13
C ARG A 3 -25.59 -25.86 15.29
N SER A 4 -24.46 -26.48 14.97
CA SER A 4 -23.37 -26.71 15.93
C SER A 4 -22.75 -25.36 16.32
N SER A 5 -23.23 -24.82 17.44
CA SER A 5 -22.67 -23.66 18.14
C SER A 5 -21.41 -24.09 18.92
N ALA A 6 -20.37 -24.53 18.21
CA ALA A 6 -19.04 -24.65 18.80
C ALA A 6 -18.50 -23.23 19.02
N THR A 7 -18.22 -22.86 20.27
CA THR A 7 -17.66 -21.56 20.63
C THR A 7 -16.31 -21.38 19.92
N LEU A 8 -16.25 -20.47 18.95
CA LEU A 8 -15.03 -20.18 18.21
C LEU A 8 -13.96 -19.62 19.16
N SER A 9 -12.73 -20.11 19.04
CA SER A 9 -11.62 -19.60 19.84
C SER A 9 -11.28 -18.15 19.43
N LYS A 10 -10.75 -17.36 20.37
CA LYS A 10 -10.34 -15.97 20.11
C LYS A 10 -9.35 -15.88 18.95
N SER A 11 -8.33 -16.73 18.93
CA SER A 11 -7.30 -16.75 17.87
C SER A 11 -7.87 -17.06 16.48
N LEU A 12 -8.86 -17.96 16.40
CA LEU A 12 -9.52 -18.29 15.14
C LEU A 12 -10.37 -17.12 14.63
N LEU A 13 -11.09 -16.43 15.53
CA LEU A 13 -11.83 -15.22 15.19
C LEU A 13 -10.91 -14.09 14.71
N GLU A 14 -9.75 -13.89 15.36
CA GLU A 14 -8.73 -12.94 14.90
C GLU A 14 -8.24 -13.28 13.49
N SER A 15 -7.94 -14.55 13.23
CA SER A 15 -7.51 -15.03 11.90
C SER A 15 -8.57 -14.78 10.82
N LEU A 16 -9.85 -15.05 11.13
CA LEU A 16 -10.98 -14.75 10.25
C LEU A 16 -11.08 -13.24 9.96
N CYS A 17 -10.83 -12.39 10.97
CA CYS A 17 -10.78 -10.94 10.80
C CYS A 17 -9.63 -10.51 9.88
N HIS A 18 -8.46 -11.12 9.97
CA HIS A 18 -7.35 -10.84 9.05
C HIS A 18 -7.75 -11.14 7.59
N HIS A 19 -8.36 -12.30 7.33
CA HIS A 19 -8.72 -12.69 5.95
C HIS A 19 -9.98 -12.00 5.39
N VAL A 20 -10.96 -11.65 6.22
CA VAL A 20 -12.18 -10.96 5.76
C VAL A 20 -11.97 -9.44 5.79
N GLY A 21 -11.47 -8.94 6.92
CA GLY A 21 -11.34 -7.53 7.29
C GLY A 21 -10.12 -6.83 6.68
N LEU A 22 -8.97 -7.50 6.57
CA LEU A 22 -7.69 -6.86 6.23
C LEU A 22 -7.44 -5.57 7.06
N PRO A 23 -7.36 -5.67 8.40
CA PRO A 23 -7.01 -4.54 9.26
C PRO A 23 -5.55 -4.12 9.07
N ASP A 24 -5.18 -2.94 9.57
CA ASP A 24 -3.83 -2.39 9.40
C ASP A 24 -2.71 -3.24 10.03
N ARG A 25 -3.06 -4.07 11.03
CA ARG A 25 -2.14 -5.01 11.67
C ARG A 25 -2.48 -6.43 11.25
N LEU A 26 -1.66 -6.97 10.36
CA LEU A 26 -1.76 -8.34 9.88
C LEU A 26 -0.68 -9.23 10.53
N PRO A 27 -0.86 -10.56 10.54
CA PRO A 27 0.17 -11.48 11.01
C PRO A 27 1.42 -11.40 10.13
N ASN A 28 2.59 -11.67 10.70
CA ASN A 28 3.87 -11.54 10.00
C ASN A 28 4.40 -12.85 9.38
N GLY A 29 3.57 -13.89 9.31
CA GLY A 29 3.93 -15.18 8.74
C GLY A 29 2.70 -16.07 8.54
N LYS A 30 2.88 -17.13 7.74
CA LYS A 30 1.82 -18.10 7.44
C LYS A 30 1.19 -18.67 8.71
N GLU A 31 -0.14 -18.73 8.70
CA GLU A 31 -0.95 -19.32 9.77
C GLU A 31 -0.97 -20.84 9.65
N ASN A 32 -0.75 -21.53 10.78
CA ASN A 32 -0.63 -22.99 10.82
C ASN A 32 -1.97 -23.71 10.66
N ASN A 33 -3.08 -23.03 10.95
CA ASN A 33 -4.45 -23.54 10.93
C ASN A 33 -5.23 -23.08 9.69
N LEU A 34 -4.56 -22.89 8.56
CA LEU A 34 -5.16 -22.37 7.33
C LEU A 34 -6.38 -23.19 6.87
N GLU A 35 -6.33 -24.52 7.02
CA GLU A 35 -7.46 -25.40 6.69
C GLU A 35 -8.70 -25.11 7.54
N GLU A 36 -8.54 -24.98 8.86
CA GLU A 36 -9.63 -24.66 9.77
C GLU A 36 -10.21 -23.27 9.46
N ILE A 37 -9.33 -22.31 9.17
CA ILE A 37 -9.71 -20.96 8.77
C ILE A 37 -10.53 -20.99 7.47
N GLU A 38 -10.07 -21.70 6.45
CA GLU A 38 -10.74 -21.82 5.15
C GLU A 38 -12.12 -22.48 5.26
N ASN A 39 -12.22 -23.53 6.08
CA ASN A 39 -13.49 -24.16 6.43
C ASN A 39 -14.43 -23.16 7.13
N LYS A 40 -13.93 -22.36 8.07
CA LYS A 40 -14.74 -21.32 8.73
C LYS A 40 -15.12 -20.15 7.85
N LEU A 41 -14.30 -19.79 6.85
CA LEU A 41 -14.66 -18.81 5.83
C LEU A 41 -15.81 -19.33 4.94
N ALA A 42 -15.78 -20.61 4.58
CA ALA A 42 -16.90 -21.26 3.90
C ALA A 42 -18.16 -21.32 4.78
N ASP A 43 -18.03 -21.64 6.07
CA ASP A 43 -19.15 -21.61 7.04
C ASP A 43 -19.80 -20.23 7.14
N LEU A 44 -18.99 -19.15 7.18
CA LEU A 44 -19.50 -17.77 7.20
C LEU A 44 -20.24 -17.42 5.91
N ALA A 45 -19.74 -17.86 4.75
CA ALA A 45 -20.41 -17.66 3.47
C ALA A 45 -21.72 -18.46 3.38
N LEU A 46 -21.76 -19.70 3.86
CA LEU A 46 -22.98 -20.50 3.96
C LEU A 46 -24.02 -19.83 4.86
N GLN A 47 -23.61 -19.36 6.03
CA GLN A 47 -24.49 -18.65 6.94
C GLN A 47 -25.08 -17.40 6.29
N ALA A 48 -24.27 -16.61 5.59
CA ALA A 48 -24.74 -15.44 4.85
C ALA A 48 -25.77 -15.80 3.76
N CYS A 49 -25.63 -16.94 3.07
CA CYS A 49 -26.63 -17.41 2.12
C CYS A 49 -27.96 -17.75 2.80
N PHE A 50 -27.94 -18.41 3.96
CA PHE A 50 -29.16 -18.71 4.71
C PHE A 50 -29.83 -17.44 5.24
N ASP A 51 -29.08 -16.51 5.81
CA ASP A 51 -29.63 -15.25 6.34
C ASP A 51 -30.25 -14.40 5.23
N LEU A 52 -29.69 -14.45 4.01
CA LEU A 52 -30.28 -13.79 2.85
C LEU A 52 -31.49 -14.54 2.31
N SER A 53 -31.43 -15.88 2.22
CA SER A 53 -32.55 -16.71 1.81
C SER A 53 -33.78 -16.50 2.68
N ASP A 54 -33.61 -16.58 4.00
CA ASP A 54 -34.66 -16.36 5.01
C ASP A 54 -35.26 -14.96 4.91
N SER A 55 -34.46 -13.99 4.47
CA SER A 55 -34.89 -12.62 4.25
C SER A 55 -35.47 -12.37 2.86
N THR A 56 -35.48 -13.31 1.92
CA THR A 56 -36.04 -13.11 0.57
C THR A 56 -37.45 -13.70 0.43
N GLU A 57 -38.33 -13.00 -0.29
CA GLU A 57 -39.69 -13.46 -0.59
C GLU A 57 -39.74 -13.80 -2.08
N GLY A 58 -40.33 -14.96 -2.38
CA GLY A 58 -40.42 -15.47 -3.74
C GLY A 58 -39.52 -16.68 -3.95
N ASP A 59 -40.13 -17.75 -4.44
CA ASP A 59 -39.52 -19.05 -4.65
C ASP A 59 -38.24 -18.98 -5.49
N ARG A 60 -38.18 -18.03 -6.45
CA ARG A 60 -37.00 -17.82 -7.30
C ARG A 60 -35.79 -17.34 -6.51
N ALA A 61 -35.95 -16.33 -5.65
CA ALA A 61 -34.83 -15.75 -4.90
C ALA A 61 -34.28 -16.73 -3.85
N GLN A 62 -35.19 -17.44 -3.16
CA GLN A 62 -34.81 -18.50 -2.22
C GLN A 62 -34.08 -19.65 -2.93
N SER A 63 -34.61 -20.11 -4.08
CA SER A 63 -33.96 -21.14 -4.88
C SER A 63 -32.55 -20.75 -5.34
N ILE A 64 -32.31 -19.48 -5.68
CA ILE A 64 -30.96 -18.98 -6.01
C ILE A 64 -30.03 -19.16 -4.81
N TRP A 65 -30.43 -18.71 -3.62
CA TRP A 65 -29.58 -18.84 -2.42
C TRP A 65 -29.34 -20.29 -2.01
N GLU A 66 -30.32 -21.18 -2.16
CA GLU A 66 -30.16 -22.62 -1.94
C GLU A 66 -29.13 -23.24 -2.90
N LYS A 67 -29.15 -22.86 -4.18
CA LYS A 67 -28.19 -23.32 -5.19
C LYS A 67 -26.77 -22.81 -4.90
N ILE A 68 -26.64 -21.54 -4.51
CA ILE A 68 -25.36 -20.98 -4.06
C ILE A 68 -24.87 -21.71 -2.80
N ALA A 69 -25.73 -21.91 -1.80
CA ALA A 69 -25.36 -22.62 -0.57
C ALA A 69 -24.90 -24.04 -0.86
N THR A 70 -25.57 -24.75 -1.76
CA THR A 70 -25.17 -26.09 -2.20
C THR A 70 -23.79 -26.07 -2.86
N SER A 71 -23.53 -25.08 -3.72
CA SER A 71 -22.25 -24.95 -4.41
C SER A 71 -21.09 -24.61 -3.47
N ILE A 72 -21.33 -23.76 -2.46
CA ILE A 72 -20.36 -23.47 -1.39
C ILE A 72 -20.11 -24.72 -0.54
N HIS A 73 -21.16 -25.47 -0.21
CA HIS A 73 -21.03 -26.69 0.58
C HIS A 73 -20.19 -27.74 -0.16
N THR A 74 -20.48 -27.96 -1.44
CA THR A 74 -19.70 -28.84 -2.32
C THR A 74 -18.26 -28.35 -2.45
N ALA A 75 -18.03 -27.04 -2.62
CA ALA A 75 -16.69 -26.48 -2.66
C ALA A 75 -15.91 -26.74 -1.35
N ARG A 76 -16.54 -26.60 -0.20
CA ARG A 76 -15.91 -26.90 1.10
C ARG A 76 -15.50 -28.37 1.20
N LEU A 77 -16.36 -29.30 0.78
CA LEU A 77 -16.07 -30.74 0.80
C LEU A 77 -14.97 -31.13 -0.20
N LEU A 78 -15.01 -30.58 -1.41
CA LEU A 78 -14.04 -30.92 -2.47
C LEU A 78 -12.63 -30.40 -2.19
N ASN A 79 -12.51 -29.30 -1.45
CA ASN A 79 -11.24 -28.66 -1.12
C ASN A 79 -10.81 -28.93 0.34
N GLU A 80 -11.44 -29.89 1.02
CA GLU A 80 -11.06 -30.32 2.37
C GLU A 80 -9.59 -30.77 2.41
N GLY A 81 -8.85 -30.47 3.48
CA GLY A 81 -7.40 -30.74 3.54
C GLY A 81 -6.54 -29.92 2.57
N GLY A 82 -7.12 -28.96 1.85
CA GLY A 82 -6.42 -28.16 0.84
C GLY A 82 -6.00 -28.98 -0.39
N LYS A 83 -6.59 -30.15 -0.61
CA LYS A 83 -6.23 -31.03 -1.73
C LYS A 83 -7.45 -31.67 -2.36
N LEU A 84 -7.42 -31.78 -3.69
CA LEU A 84 -8.51 -32.39 -4.44
C LEU A 84 -8.36 -33.92 -4.48
N GLU A 85 -9.39 -34.64 -4.02
CA GLU A 85 -9.46 -36.09 -4.11
C GLU A 85 -10.19 -36.56 -5.37
N SER A 86 -9.58 -37.47 -6.14
CA SER A 86 -10.14 -37.98 -7.39
C SER A 86 -11.52 -38.63 -7.22
N ARG A 87 -11.77 -39.37 -6.13
CA ARG A 87 -13.08 -40.02 -5.87
C ARG A 87 -14.20 -39.00 -5.62
N SER A 88 -13.90 -37.99 -4.81
CA SER A 88 -14.83 -36.91 -4.47
C SER A 88 -15.13 -36.03 -5.69
N LEU A 89 -14.12 -35.74 -6.52
CA LEU A 89 -14.29 -35.06 -7.80
C LEU A 89 -15.17 -35.86 -8.77
N LEU A 90 -14.91 -37.17 -8.92
CA LEU A 90 -15.71 -38.04 -9.77
C LEU A 90 -17.18 -38.06 -9.37
N ARG A 91 -17.44 -38.12 -8.06
CA ARG A 91 -18.80 -38.03 -7.53
C ARG A 91 -19.43 -36.68 -7.87
N ALA A 92 -18.72 -35.58 -7.61
CA ALA A 92 -19.21 -34.24 -7.90
C ALA A 92 -19.44 -34.00 -9.41
N PHE A 93 -18.63 -34.56 -10.31
CA PHE A 93 -18.84 -34.46 -11.76
C PHE A 93 -20.11 -35.17 -12.22
N ARG A 94 -20.48 -36.29 -11.57
CA ARG A 94 -21.69 -37.04 -11.88
C ARG A 94 -22.95 -36.40 -11.29
N GLU A 95 -22.80 -35.75 -10.14
CA GLU A 95 -23.88 -35.06 -9.43
C GLU A 95 -24.04 -33.58 -9.87
N LEU A 96 -23.21 -33.11 -10.81
CA LEU A 96 -23.25 -31.73 -11.30
C LEU A 96 -24.55 -31.48 -12.09
N ASP A 97 -25.46 -30.71 -11.48
CA ASP A 97 -26.75 -30.36 -12.06
C ASP A 97 -26.71 -29.02 -12.83
N HIS A 98 -27.75 -28.78 -13.64
CA HIS A 98 -28.04 -27.47 -14.21
C HIS A 98 -28.29 -26.49 -13.06
N ASP A 99 -27.59 -25.35 -13.05
CA ASP A 99 -27.61 -24.30 -12.00
C ASP A 99 -26.67 -24.50 -10.80
N GLN A 100 -25.91 -25.59 -10.75
CA GLN A 100 -24.82 -25.76 -9.79
C GLN A 100 -23.46 -25.41 -10.39
N ALA A 101 -22.54 -24.98 -9.54
CA ALA A 101 -21.16 -24.71 -9.92
C ALA A 101 -20.21 -25.47 -8.99
N LEU A 102 -19.26 -26.20 -9.56
CA LEU A 102 -18.13 -26.74 -8.82
C LEU A 102 -17.05 -25.68 -8.75
N ILE A 103 -16.65 -25.31 -7.53
CA ILE A 103 -15.61 -24.32 -7.28
C ILE A 103 -14.39 -25.06 -6.71
N LEU A 104 -13.32 -25.13 -7.50
CA LEU A 104 -12.13 -25.91 -7.20
C LEU A 104 -10.92 -25.00 -7.03
N HIS A 105 -10.11 -25.27 -6.03
CA HIS A 105 -8.83 -24.62 -5.77
C HIS A 105 -7.70 -25.64 -5.97
N VAL A 106 -6.93 -25.48 -7.04
CA VAL A 106 -5.77 -26.31 -7.34
C VAL A 106 -4.55 -25.67 -6.68
N VAL A 107 -4.35 -25.96 -5.40
CA VAL A 107 -3.39 -25.25 -4.51
C VAL A 107 -1.98 -25.20 -5.10
N GLU A 108 -1.43 -26.36 -5.45
CA GLU A 108 -0.03 -26.48 -5.93
C GLU A 108 0.18 -25.82 -7.31
N GLN A 109 -0.88 -25.47 -8.03
CA GLN A 109 -0.82 -24.79 -9.32
C GLN A 109 -1.35 -23.35 -9.25
N ASN A 110 -1.61 -22.81 -8.06
CA ASN A 110 -2.07 -21.43 -7.88
C ASN A 110 -3.27 -21.06 -8.79
N ALA A 111 -4.18 -22.00 -9.01
CA ALA A 111 -5.27 -21.85 -9.97
C ALA A 111 -6.65 -22.13 -9.34
N GLY A 112 -7.61 -21.27 -9.66
CA GLY A 112 -9.03 -21.51 -9.42
C GLY A 112 -9.66 -22.06 -10.69
N LEU A 113 -10.57 -23.03 -10.53
CA LEU A 113 -11.33 -23.62 -11.63
C LEU A 113 -12.81 -23.67 -11.23
N ILE A 114 -13.68 -23.10 -12.06
CA ILE A 114 -15.14 -23.17 -11.91
C ILE A 114 -15.69 -24.01 -13.04
N ILE A 115 -16.51 -25.01 -12.70
CA ILE A 115 -17.14 -25.92 -13.67
C ILE A 115 -18.65 -25.84 -13.50
N ARG A 116 -19.39 -25.58 -14.56
CA ARG A 116 -20.86 -25.46 -14.53
C ARG A 116 -21.49 -25.79 -15.87
N HIS A 117 -22.75 -26.22 -15.85
CA HIS A 117 -23.54 -26.34 -17.08
C HIS A 117 -23.95 -24.96 -17.61
N ILE A 118 -24.00 -24.84 -18.94
CA ILE A 118 -24.63 -23.73 -19.64
C ILE A 118 -25.54 -24.27 -20.73
N GLN A 119 -26.66 -23.57 -20.96
CA GLN A 119 -27.58 -23.90 -22.03
C GLN A 119 -27.27 -23.05 -23.25
N SER A 120 -26.95 -23.69 -24.38
CA SER A 120 -26.93 -23.07 -25.70
C SER A 120 -28.23 -23.38 -26.43
N GLU A 121 -28.58 -22.60 -27.46
CA GLU A 121 -29.85 -22.71 -28.21
C GLU A 121 -30.17 -24.13 -28.72
N SER A 122 -29.15 -24.98 -28.92
CA SER A 122 -29.27 -26.33 -29.48
C SER A 122 -28.58 -27.44 -28.67
N GLU A 123 -27.78 -27.12 -27.65
CA GLU A 123 -26.98 -28.10 -26.92
C GLU A 123 -26.67 -27.66 -25.48
N THR A 124 -26.60 -28.63 -24.58
CA THR A 124 -26.07 -28.43 -23.22
C THR A 124 -24.55 -28.51 -23.26
N LEU A 125 -23.88 -27.45 -22.78
CA LEU A 125 -22.42 -27.41 -22.67
C LEU A 125 -22.00 -27.39 -21.20
N VAL A 126 -20.75 -27.78 -20.95
CA VAL A 126 -20.08 -27.63 -19.66
C VAL A 126 -18.99 -26.59 -19.83
N LEU A 127 -19.13 -25.49 -19.09
CA LEU A 127 -18.21 -24.38 -19.08
C LEU A 127 -17.18 -24.55 -17.98
N PHE A 128 -15.92 -24.42 -18.37
CA PHE A 128 -14.75 -24.37 -17.51
C PHE A 128 -14.20 -22.95 -17.52
N GLU A 129 -14.10 -22.35 -16.34
CA GLU A 129 -13.53 -21.02 -16.16
C GLU A 129 -12.33 -21.11 -15.23
N SER A 130 -11.14 -20.75 -15.72
CA SER A 130 -9.90 -20.79 -14.95
C SER A 130 -9.32 -19.41 -14.73
N PHE A 131 -8.63 -19.24 -13.60
CA PHE A 131 -7.96 -18.00 -13.24
C PHE A 131 -6.83 -18.24 -12.24
N GLU A 132 -5.86 -17.36 -12.23
CA GLU A 132 -4.79 -17.34 -11.23
C GLU A 132 -5.35 -16.91 -9.87
N VAL A 133 -4.91 -17.54 -8.77
CA VAL A 133 -5.42 -17.20 -7.43
C VAL A 133 -4.57 -16.13 -6.76
N SER A 134 -3.25 -16.30 -6.71
CA SER A 134 -2.34 -15.43 -5.96
C SER A 134 -1.28 -14.83 -6.89
N ALA A 135 -1.17 -13.51 -6.91
CA ALA A 135 -0.15 -12.82 -7.70
C ALA A 135 1.23 -12.91 -7.02
N LEU A 136 2.28 -12.73 -7.83
CA LEU A 136 3.67 -12.65 -7.38
C LEU A 136 3.83 -11.60 -6.28
N SER A 137 4.72 -11.89 -5.32
CA SER A 137 4.98 -11.03 -4.15
C SER A 137 5.37 -9.61 -4.57
N GLU A 138 6.20 -9.51 -5.61
CA GLU A 138 6.63 -8.23 -6.19
C GLU A 138 5.43 -7.39 -6.66
N ASN A 139 4.50 -8.01 -7.39
CA ASN A 139 3.32 -7.32 -7.89
C ASN A 139 2.40 -6.87 -6.76
N VAL A 140 2.24 -7.68 -5.71
CA VAL A 140 1.43 -7.33 -4.53
C VAL A 140 2.04 -6.14 -3.80
N LEU A 141 3.36 -6.15 -3.57
CA LEU A 141 4.08 -5.09 -2.87
C LEU A 141 4.19 -3.79 -3.69
N ALA A 142 4.23 -3.89 -5.02
CA ALA A 142 4.29 -2.73 -5.91
C ALA A 142 2.92 -2.05 -6.11
N ALA A 143 1.81 -2.72 -5.79
CA ALA A 143 0.47 -2.22 -6.07
C ALA A 143 0.03 -1.14 -5.08
N THR A 144 -0.17 0.09 -5.56
CA THR A 144 -0.77 1.18 -4.76
C THR A 144 -2.28 1.01 -4.69
N GLY A 145 -2.81 0.52 -3.57
CA GLY A 145 -4.25 0.42 -3.32
C GLY A 145 -4.92 -0.88 -3.81
N GLY A 146 -4.14 -1.91 -4.18
CA GLY A 146 -4.61 -3.24 -4.55
C GLY A 146 -4.42 -3.59 -6.03
N LEU A 147 -4.46 -4.88 -6.35
CA LEU A 147 -4.22 -5.39 -7.71
C LEU A 147 -5.49 -5.40 -8.55
N GLN A 148 -5.50 -4.72 -9.69
CA GLN A 148 -6.58 -4.86 -10.67
C GLN A 148 -6.40 -6.17 -11.43
N ARG A 149 -7.38 -7.08 -11.30
CA ARG A 149 -7.36 -8.41 -11.91
C ARG A 149 -8.70 -8.72 -12.56
N GLU A 150 -8.64 -9.59 -13.56
CA GLU A 150 -9.77 -10.01 -14.37
C GLU A 150 -10.15 -11.46 -14.07
N PHE A 151 -11.44 -11.71 -13.92
CA PHE A 151 -11.97 -13.04 -13.63
C PHE A 151 -13.18 -13.37 -14.52
N PRO A 152 -13.20 -14.52 -15.20
CA PRO A 152 -12.11 -15.50 -15.30
C PRO A 152 -10.99 -15.02 -16.24
N GLY A 153 -9.83 -15.67 -16.19
CA GLY A 153 -8.72 -15.43 -17.11
C GLY A 153 -8.87 -16.21 -18.43
N CYS A 154 -9.48 -17.39 -18.39
CA CYS A 154 -9.79 -18.20 -19.57
C CYS A 154 -11.11 -18.96 -19.37
N SER A 155 -11.88 -19.09 -20.44
CA SER A 155 -13.19 -19.75 -20.47
C SER A 155 -13.32 -20.68 -21.67
N VAL A 156 -13.57 -21.97 -21.42
CA VAL A 156 -13.72 -23.01 -22.45
C VAL A 156 -14.98 -23.81 -22.18
N ALA A 157 -15.79 -24.02 -23.22
CA ALA A 157 -16.99 -24.83 -23.16
C ALA A 157 -16.81 -26.12 -23.96
N ILE A 158 -17.17 -27.26 -23.38
CA ILE A 158 -17.20 -28.56 -24.04
C ILE A 158 -18.64 -29.11 -24.08
N PRO A 159 -19.01 -29.93 -25.08
CA PRO A 159 -20.30 -30.60 -25.10
C PRO A 159 -20.54 -31.47 -23.87
N SER A 160 -21.75 -31.43 -23.30
CA SER A 160 -22.13 -32.27 -22.15
C SER A 160 -21.99 -33.77 -22.45
N THR A 161 -22.15 -34.18 -23.72
CA THR A 161 -21.92 -35.55 -24.16
C THR A 161 -20.48 -36.01 -23.98
N ILE A 162 -19.50 -35.13 -24.19
CA ILE A 162 -18.08 -35.41 -23.96
C ILE A 162 -17.79 -35.40 -22.46
N PHE A 163 -18.31 -34.39 -21.74
CA PHE A 163 -18.11 -34.31 -20.29
C PHE A 163 -18.73 -35.50 -19.54
N SER A 164 -19.85 -36.04 -20.02
CA SER A 164 -20.53 -37.19 -19.41
C SER A 164 -19.84 -38.53 -19.68
N ASP A 165 -18.83 -38.57 -20.56
CA ASP A 165 -18.07 -39.79 -20.80
C ASP A 165 -17.32 -40.21 -19.52
N ALA A 166 -17.53 -41.44 -19.09
CA ALA A 166 -16.99 -41.94 -17.83
C ALA A 166 -15.45 -41.99 -17.83
N SER A 167 -14.83 -42.23 -18.99
CA SER A 167 -13.37 -42.26 -19.10
C SER A 167 -12.80 -40.84 -19.02
N PHE A 168 -13.44 -39.87 -19.69
CA PHE A 168 -13.08 -38.47 -19.62
C PHE A 168 -13.15 -37.92 -18.19
N GLN A 169 -14.26 -38.13 -17.47
CA GLN A 169 -14.39 -37.69 -16.08
C GLN A 169 -13.32 -38.30 -15.17
N SER A 170 -12.99 -39.58 -15.39
CA SER A 170 -11.99 -40.30 -14.60
C SER A 170 -10.59 -39.74 -14.80
N GLU A 171 -10.20 -39.50 -16.05
CA GLU A 171 -8.91 -38.88 -16.37
C GLU A 171 -8.82 -37.43 -15.90
N LEU A 172 -9.90 -36.64 -16.05
CA LEU A 172 -9.95 -35.27 -15.56
C LEU A 172 -9.84 -35.21 -14.03
N ALA A 173 -10.56 -36.07 -13.31
CA ALA A 173 -10.50 -36.13 -11.85
C ALA A 173 -9.12 -36.59 -11.36
N LEU A 174 -8.51 -37.57 -12.03
CA LEU A 174 -7.15 -38.03 -11.73
C LEU A 174 -6.13 -36.91 -11.98
N PHE A 175 -6.25 -36.21 -13.10
CA PHE A 175 -5.39 -35.09 -13.46
C PHE A 175 -5.47 -33.97 -12.42
N LEU A 176 -6.68 -33.49 -12.09
CA LEU A 176 -6.87 -32.43 -11.10
C LEU A 176 -6.41 -32.83 -9.71
N SER A 177 -6.63 -34.09 -9.32
CA SER A 177 -6.13 -34.62 -8.06
C SER A 177 -4.60 -34.59 -8.01
N LYS A 178 -3.91 -35.10 -9.05
CA LYS A 178 -2.44 -35.04 -9.13
C LYS A 178 -1.92 -33.61 -9.17
N ALA A 179 -2.52 -32.75 -9.99
CA ALA A 179 -2.16 -31.34 -10.08
C ALA A 179 -2.29 -30.61 -8.74
N SER A 180 -3.27 -30.98 -7.91
CA SER A 180 -3.45 -30.43 -6.56
C SER A 180 -2.48 -30.99 -5.52
N HIS A 181 -1.81 -32.12 -5.78
CA HIS A 181 -0.89 -32.77 -4.85
C HIS A 181 0.59 -32.54 -5.19
N GLU A 182 0.90 -32.44 -6.48
CA GLU A 182 2.27 -32.45 -7.00
C GLU A 182 2.77 -31.03 -7.29
N SER A 183 3.89 -30.64 -6.68
CA SER A 183 4.57 -29.39 -7.03
C SER A 183 5.51 -29.60 -8.22
N ILE A 184 5.26 -28.87 -9.32
CA ILE A 184 6.07 -28.98 -10.53
C ILE A 184 7.11 -27.86 -10.54
N LYS A 185 8.38 -28.21 -10.35
CA LYS A 185 9.52 -27.25 -10.30
C LYS A 185 9.63 -26.35 -11.54
N ARG A 186 9.09 -26.76 -12.70
CA ARG A 186 9.08 -25.96 -13.93
C ARG A 186 8.20 -24.72 -13.80
N PHE A 187 7.10 -24.80 -13.05
CA PHE A 187 6.15 -23.70 -12.84
C PHE A 187 6.41 -22.90 -11.56
N ALA A 188 7.35 -23.37 -10.73
CA ALA A 188 7.76 -22.65 -9.54
C ALA A 188 8.55 -21.37 -9.83
N ALA A 189 8.39 -20.36 -8.97
CA ALA A 189 9.20 -19.16 -8.98
C ALA A 189 10.70 -19.50 -8.80
N LYS A 190 11.56 -18.75 -9.52
CA LYS A 190 13.01 -18.92 -9.51
C LYS A 190 13.67 -17.61 -9.14
N THR A 191 14.58 -17.67 -8.17
CA THR A 191 15.38 -16.53 -7.72
C THR A 191 16.86 -16.74 -8.00
N ARG A 192 17.61 -15.66 -8.26
CA ARG A 192 19.04 -15.75 -8.52
C ARG A 192 19.80 -15.72 -7.18
N LYS A 193 20.33 -16.86 -6.75
CA LYS A 193 21.18 -16.98 -5.55
C LYS A 193 22.58 -17.42 -5.96
N ALA A 194 23.58 -16.65 -5.55
CA ALA A 194 25.01 -16.92 -5.79
C ALA A 194 25.35 -17.25 -7.26
N GLY A 195 24.71 -16.56 -8.21
CA GLY A 195 24.92 -16.75 -9.65
C GLY A 195 24.16 -17.92 -10.29
N SER A 196 23.41 -18.71 -9.51
CA SER A 196 22.56 -19.82 -9.99
C SER A 196 21.06 -19.53 -9.79
N LEU A 197 20.19 -20.08 -10.64
CA LEU A 197 18.74 -20.01 -10.48
C LEU A 197 18.31 -21.06 -9.45
N ALA A 198 17.96 -20.62 -8.25
CA ALA A 198 17.46 -21.45 -7.17
C ALA A 198 15.92 -21.35 -7.09
N TYR A 199 15.28 -22.45 -6.69
CA TYR A 199 13.84 -22.46 -6.40
C TYR A 199 13.52 -21.45 -5.30
N GLU A 200 12.52 -20.59 -5.56
CA GLU A 200 12.00 -19.64 -4.59
C GLU A 200 10.71 -20.19 -3.98
N SER A 201 10.84 -20.89 -2.86
CA SER A 201 9.73 -21.49 -2.12
C SER A 201 8.77 -20.49 -1.46
N ARG A 202 9.07 -19.19 -1.56
CA ARG A 202 8.38 -18.10 -0.86
C ARG A 202 7.41 -17.34 -1.75
N ASP A 203 7.51 -17.52 -3.06
CA ASP A 203 6.68 -16.81 -4.03
C ASP A 203 5.66 -17.74 -4.70
N THR A 204 4.73 -17.17 -5.47
CA THR A 204 3.61 -17.93 -6.04
C THR A 204 4.00 -18.75 -7.27
N VAL A 205 3.30 -19.87 -7.49
CA VAL A 205 3.50 -20.75 -8.64
C VAL A 205 2.78 -20.18 -9.88
N HIS A 206 3.37 -20.34 -11.07
CA HIS A 206 2.73 -19.93 -12.32
C HIS A 206 1.56 -20.88 -12.67
N PRO A 207 0.35 -20.37 -12.99
CA PRO A 207 -0.86 -21.19 -13.10
C PRO A 207 -1.03 -21.94 -14.42
N ALA A 208 -0.07 -21.84 -15.34
CA ALA A 208 -0.12 -22.34 -16.72
C ALA A 208 -0.55 -23.80 -16.86
N LEU A 209 -0.27 -24.67 -15.89
CA LEU A 209 -0.73 -26.07 -15.96
C LEU A 209 -2.27 -26.15 -16.08
N ILE A 210 -2.97 -25.29 -15.34
CA ILE A 210 -4.43 -25.23 -15.38
C ILE A 210 -4.88 -24.19 -16.41
N THR A 211 -4.37 -22.96 -16.36
CA THR A 211 -4.89 -21.84 -17.17
C THR A 211 -4.53 -21.94 -18.66
N GLU A 212 -3.45 -22.63 -19.02
CA GLU A 212 -3.02 -22.79 -20.41
C GLU A 212 -3.17 -24.23 -20.87
N MET A 213 -2.50 -25.19 -20.22
CA MET A 213 -2.43 -26.57 -20.70
C MET A 213 -3.79 -27.28 -20.61
N LEU A 214 -4.42 -27.32 -19.43
CA LEU A 214 -5.74 -27.93 -19.28
C LEU A 214 -6.78 -27.22 -20.17
N MET A 215 -6.80 -25.88 -20.17
CA MET A 215 -7.74 -25.12 -21.02
C MET A 215 -7.55 -25.41 -22.50
N SER A 216 -6.31 -25.55 -22.99
CA SER A 216 -6.03 -25.91 -24.40
C SER A 216 -6.51 -27.32 -24.73
N LEU A 217 -6.35 -28.28 -23.82
CA LEU A 217 -6.85 -29.66 -23.99
C LEU A 217 -8.38 -29.70 -24.02
N LEU A 218 -9.04 -28.94 -23.15
CA LEU A 218 -10.50 -28.79 -23.17
C LEU A 218 -10.97 -28.12 -24.46
N GLN A 219 -10.24 -27.10 -24.93
CA GLN A 219 -10.58 -26.37 -26.15
C GLN A 219 -10.51 -27.28 -27.38
N ALA A 220 -9.58 -28.22 -27.42
CA ALA A 220 -9.50 -29.21 -28.50
C ALA A 220 -10.75 -30.10 -28.62
N ASN A 221 -11.50 -30.27 -27.51
CA ASN A 221 -12.74 -31.05 -27.44
C ASN A 221 -14.00 -30.16 -27.38
N GLY A 222 -13.85 -28.85 -27.60
CA GLY A 222 -14.94 -27.89 -27.46
C GLY A 222 -14.62 -26.58 -28.15
N ARG A 223 -14.84 -25.47 -27.46
CA ARG A 223 -14.59 -24.13 -27.98
C ARG A 223 -14.27 -23.13 -26.88
N LEU A 224 -13.53 -22.08 -27.23
CA LEU A 224 -13.44 -20.89 -26.38
C LEU A 224 -14.81 -20.22 -26.33
N LEU A 225 -15.21 -19.82 -25.13
CA LEU A 225 -16.44 -19.07 -24.93
C LEU A 225 -16.11 -17.77 -24.19
N PRO A 226 -16.21 -16.60 -24.85
CA PRO A 226 -15.99 -15.33 -24.16
C PRO A 226 -17.12 -15.11 -23.16
N THR A 227 -16.81 -15.20 -21.87
CA THR A 227 -17.76 -14.91 -20.79
C THR A 227 -17.55 -13.50 -20.24
N PRO A 228 -18.59 -12.86 -19.67
CA PRO A 228 -18.45 -11.54 -19.08
C PRO A 228 -17.37 -11.52 -17.99
N VAL A 229 -16.36 -10.68 -18.19
CA VAL A 229 -15.21 -10.56 -17.29
C VAL A 229 -15.55 -9.62 -16.14
N THR A 230 -15.29 -10.08 -14.92
CA THR A 230 -15.33 -9.23 -13.73
C THR A 230 -13.97 -8.61 -13.49
N GLN A 231 -13.87 -7.30 -13.65
CA GLN A 231 -12.72 -6.53 -13.17
C GLN A 231 -12.85 -6.32 -11.65
N LYS A 232 -11.84 -6.76 -10.91
CA LYS A 232 -11.84 -6.71 -9.43
C LYS A 232 -10.52 -6.16 -8.93
N ILE A 233 -10.62 -5.22 -8.00
CA ILE A 233 -9.48 -4.80 -7.18
C ILE A 233 -9.32 -5.83 -6.07
N VAL A 234 -8.28 -6.65 -6.19
CA VAL A 234 -7.91 -7.69 -5.23
C VAL A 234 -6.92 -7.09 -4.24
N HIS A 235 -7.38 -6.90 -3.01
CA HIS A 235 -6.51 -6.60 -1.89
C HIS A 235 -5.94 -7.91 -1.33
N ASP A 236 -4.63 -8.03 -1.45
CA ASP A 236 -3.74 -9.02 -0.82
C ASP A 236 -2.59 -8.25 -0.17
N ASP A 237 -1.89 -8.86 0.77
CA ASP A 237 -0.71 -8.29 1.41
C ASP A 237 0.33 -9.40 1.65
N VAL A 238 1.61 -9.03 1.64
CA VAL A 238 2.73 -9.94 1.87
C VAL A 238 3.46 -9.47 3.12
N CYS A 239 2.93 -9.86 4.28
CA CYS A 239 3.51 -9.47 5.56
C CYS A 239 4.57 -10.50 5.98
N TRP A 240 5.80 -10.05 6.16
CA TRP A 240 6.94 -10.92 6.43
C TRP A 240 7.84 -10.33 7.51
N ASP A 241 8.11 -11.13 8.56
CA ASP A 241 9.08 -10.81 9.62
C ASP A 241 10.03 -11.99 9.83
N ASN A 242 10.92 -12.20 8.85
CA ASN A 242 11.99 -13.21 8.86
C ASN A 242 11.56 -14.66 9.15
N ARG A 243 10.29 -15.00 8.88
CA ARG A 243 9.72 -16.35 8.97
C ARG A 243 9.89 -17.13 7.66
N GLU A 244 9.63 -18.44 7.69
CA GLU A 244 9.79 -19.33 6.52
C GLU A 244 8.89 -18.94 5.33
N GLN A 245 7.61 -18.67 5.59
CA GLN A 245 6.63 -18.21 4.61
C GLN A 245 5.94 -16.93 5.11
N PRO A 246 5.72 -15.92 4.23
CA PRO A 246 5.00 -14.71 4.58
C PRO A 246 3.54 -15.02 4.90
N TRP A 247 2.89 -14.14 5.65
CA TRP A 247 1.44 -14.15 5.71
C TRP A 247 0.91 -13.64 4.37
N ARG A 248 -0.14 -14.31 3.89
CA ARG A 248 -0.93 -13.90 2.73
C ARG A 248 -2.39 -14.17 3.02
N ARG A 249 -3.26 -13.43 2.33
CA ARG A 249 -4.69 -13.69 2.43
C ARG A 249 -5.01 -15.07 1.87
N SER A 250 -5.95 -15.81 2.50
CA SER A 250 -6.35 -17.14 2.04
C SER A 250 -6.66 -17.16 0.53
N PRO A 251 -5.92 -17.97 -0.26
CA PRO A 251 -6.16 -18.13 -1.68
C PRO A 251 -7.54 -18.77 -1.95
N PHE A 252 -7.93 -19.78 -1.16
CA PHE A 252 -9.25 -20.41 -1.27
C PHE A 252 -10.38 -19.40 -1.08
N TRP A 253 -10.22 -18.44 -0.16
CA TRP A 253 -11.22 -17.38 0.03
C TRP A 253 -11.40 -16.48 -1.19
N LEU A 254 -10.37 -16.26 -2.00
CA LEU A 254 -10.54 -15.59 -3.28
C LEU A 254 -11.30 -16.48 -4.27
N VAL A 255 -10.91 -17.76 -4.40
CA VAL A 255 -11.57 -18.72 -5.30
C VAL A 255 -13.05 -18.82 -4.98
N LEU A 256 -13.41 -18.98 -3.71
CA LEU A 256 -14.79 -19.05 -3.24
C LEU A 256 -15.56 -17.76 -3.57
N ARG A 257 -14.97 -16.59 -3.29
CA ARG A 257 -15.60 -15.30 -3.61
C ARG A 257 -15.81 -15.08 -5.11
N VAL A 258 -14.89 -15.53 -5.96
CA VAL A 258 -15.02 -15.43 -7.41
C VAL A 258 -16.10 -16.40 -7.89
N GLY A 259 -16.06 -17.66 -7.43
CA GLY A 259 -17.06 -18.68 -7.76
C GLY A 259 -18.49 -18.26 -7.41
N ILE A 260 -18.71 -17.77 -6.19
CA ILE A 260 -20.04 -17.31 -5.76
C ILE A 260 -20.51 -16.11 -6.59
N GLN A 261 -19.63 -15.15 -6.86
CA GLN A 261 -19.97 -14.00 -7.69
C GLN A 261 -20.36 -14.42 -9.11
N ARG A 262 -19.56 -15.32 -9.73
CA ARG A 262 -19.82 -15.84 -11.08
C ARG A 262 -21.15 -16.58 -11.14
N GLN A 263 -21.42 -17.44 -10.17
CA GLN A 263 -22.67 -18.19 -10.12
C GLN A 263 -23.88 -17.29 -9.87
N LEU A 264 -23.80 -16.30 -8.98
CA LEU A 264 -24.88 -15.34 -8.76
C LEU A 264 -25.23 -14.54 -10.02
N CYS A 265 -24.21 -14.10 -10.76
CA CYS A 265 -24.37 -13.40 -12.04
C CYS A 265 -24.88 -14.28 -13.18
N GLU A 266 -24.87 -15.60 -13.02
CA GLU A 266 -25.42 -16.55 -13.98
C GLU A 266 -26.87 -16.92 -13.65
N LEU A 267 -27.15 -17.22 -12.38
CA LEU A 267 -28.49 -17.62 -11.91
C LEU A 267 -29.49 -16.45 -11.90
N SER A 268 -28.96 -15.24 -11.85
CA SER A 268 -29.68 -13.97 -11.95
C SER A 268 -29.15 -13.19 -13.15
N ASP A 269 -29.72 -12.02 -13.42
CA ASP A 269 -29.12 -11.10 -14.40
C ASP A 269 -27.75 -10.59 -13.88
N TRP A 270 -26.84 -10.26 -14.80
CA TRP A 270 -25.47 -9.83 -14.47
C TRP A 270 -25.41 -8.73 -13.40
N GLU A 271 -26.25 -7.71 -13.53
CA GLU A 271 -26.29 -6.58 -12.60
C GLU A 271 -26.92 -6.96 -11.26
N GLU A 272 -28.02 -7.71 -11.26
CA GLU A 272 -28.69 -8.18 -10.05
C GLU A 272 -27.79 -9.13 -9.24
N GLY A 273 -27.15 -10.10 -9.91
CA GLY A 273 -26.19 -11.01 -9.29
C GLY A 273 -25.01 -10.27 -8.65
N ARG A 274 -24.56 -9.17 -9.28
CA ARG A 274 -23.53 -8.29 -8.69
C ARG A 274 -24.02 -7.60 -7.42
N VAL A 275 -25.27 -7.15 -7.37
CA VAL A 275 -25.88 -6.58 -6.15
C VAL A 275 -25.96 -7.63 -5.06
N CYS A 276 -26.55 -8.80 -5.35
CA CYS A 276 -26.67 -9.92 -4.43
C CYS A 276 -25.32 -10.34 -3.84
N TYR A 277 -24.27 -10.42 -4.68
CA TYR A 277 -22.92 -10.73 -4.21
C TYR A 277 -22.39 -9.69 -3.23
N LYS A 278 -22.60 -8.40 -3.49
CA LYS A 278 -22.11 -7.35 -2.58
C LYS A 278 -22.85 -7.37 -1.24
N PHE A 279 -24.16 -7.64 -1.23
CA PHE A 279 -24.94 -7.81 0.00
C PHE A 279 -24.51 -9.05 0.78
N MET A 280 -24.28 -10.18 0.10
CA MET A 280 -23.69 -11.38 0.72
C MET A 280 -22.37 -11.05 1.41
N MET A 281 -21.51 -10.26 0.78
CA MET A 281 -20.25 -9.83 1.42
C MET A 281 -20.48 -8.92 2.64
N CYS A 282 -21.56 -8.13 2.69
CA CYS A 282 -21.95 -7.39 3.88
C CYS A 282 -22.41 -8.33 4.99
N GLU A 283 -23.22 -9.34 4.67
CA GLU A 283 -23.66 -10.37 5.61
C GLU A 283 -22.51 -11.18 6.20
N VAL A 284 -21.53 -11.59 5.39
CA VAL A 284 -20.33 -12.27 5.89
C VAL A 284 -19.60 -11.42 6.93
N ILE A 285 -19.48 -10.10 6.70
CA ILE A 285 -18.85 -9.19 7.66
C ILE A 285 -19.73 -9.00 8.90
N ALA A 286 -21.04 -8.84 8.72
CA ALA A 286 -22.00 -8.66 9.80
C ALA A 286 -22.02 -9.88 10.75
N ASN A 287 -22.09 -11.10 10.19
CA ASN A 287 -22.02 -12.36 10.92
C ASN A 287 -20.67 -12.56 11.64
N LEU A 288 -19.57 -12.11 11.04
CA LEU A 288 -18.27 -12.15 11.69
C LEU A 288 -18.21 -11.17 12.88
N ILE A 289 -18.75 -9.96 12.71
CA ILE A 289 -18.85 -8.96 13.79
C ILE A 289 -19.67 -9.50 14.95
N ASP A 290 -20.85 -10.07 14.69
CA ASP A 290 -21.74 -10.58 15.74
C ASP A 290 -21.08 -11.66 16.60
N LYS A 291 -20.31 -12.56 15.96
CA LYS A 291 -19.51 -13.58 16.65
C LYS A 291 -18.30 -13.01 17.40
N ALA A 292 -17.76 -11.88 16.94
CA ALA A 292 -16.54 -11.28 17.45
C ALA A 292 -16.75 -10.25 18.57
N VAL A 293 -17.94 -9.63 18.65
CA VAL A 293 -18.19 -8.39 19.39
C VAL A 293 -17.87 -8.46 20.90
N GLN A 294 -17.97 -9.66 21.50
CA GLN A 294 -17.66 -9.90 22.92
C GLN A 294 -16.27 -10.50 23.17
N ILE A 295 -15.54 -10.87 22.12
CA ILE A 295 -14.32 -11.70 22.22
C ILE A 295 -13.08 -10.95 21.73
N LEU A 296 -13.23 -10.15 20.67
CA LEU A 296 -12.10 -9.49 20.01
C LEU A 296 -11.81 -8.10 20.58
N GLU A 297 -10.58 -7.65 20.35
CA GLU A 297 -10.13 -6.32 20.76
C GLU A 297 -10.85 -5.20 19.98
N PRO A 298 -11.03 -4.01 20.58
CA PRO A 298 -11.75 -2.89 19.96
C PRO A 298 -11.19 -2.47 18.60
N ASP A 299 -9.87 -2.57 18.41
CA ASP A 299 -9.21 -2.15 17.15
C ASP A 299 -9.67 -3.00 15.96
N LEU A 300 -9.75 -4.34 16.14
CA LEU A 300 -10.20 -5.26 15.09
C LEU A 300 -11.70 -5.10 14.82
N LEU A 301 -12.49 -4.93 15.88
CA LEU A 301 -13.93 -4.68 15.76
C LEU A 301 -14.21 -3.36 15.03
N SER A 302 -13.43 -2.31 15.34
CA SER A 302 -13.52 -1.02 14.66
C SER A 302 -13.17 -1.16 13.19
N ALA A 303 -12.12 -1.90 12.83
CA ALA A 303 -11.75 -2.13 11.43
C ALA A 303 -12.88 -2.83 10.64
N LEU A 304 -13.50 -3.87 11.21
CA LEU A 304 -14.64 -4.55 10.60
C LEU A 304 -15.88 -3.66 10.49
N GLN A 305 -16.20 -2.90 11.54
CA GLN A 305 -17.31 -1.96 11.57
C GLN A 305 -17.17 -0.89 10.48
N HIS A 306 -15.98 -0.27 10.37
CA HIS A 306 -15.69 0.70 9.31
C HIS A 306 -15.79 0.06 7.93
N LYS A 307 -15.35 -1.18 7.77
CA LYS A 307 -15.44 -1.91 6.48
C LYS A 307 -16.89 -2.18 6.09
N LEU A 308 -17.73 -2.62 7.02
CA LEU A 308 -19.17 -2.82 6.81
C LEU A 308 -19.85 -1.49 6.47
N GLY A 309 -19.65 -0.46 7.30
CA GLY A 309 -20.22 0.87 7.09
C GLY A 309 -19.84 1.47 5.72
N ARG A 310 -18.55 1.45 5.35
CA ARG A 310 -18.10 1.91 4.03
C ARG A 310 -18.74 1.13 2.88
N ARG A 311 -18.94 -0.18 3.02
CA ARG A 311 -19.61 -1.00 2.00
C ARG A 311 -21.08 -0.64 1.85
N LEU A 312 -21.80 -0.47 2.96
CA LEU A 312 -23.20 -0.04 2.95
C LEU A 312 -23.36 1.35 2.31
N THR A 313 -22.47 2.30 2.64
CA THR A 313 -22.46 3.62 1.98
C THR A 313 -22.22 3.51 0.47
N LYS A 314 -21.28 2.67 0.03
CA LYS A 314 -21.04 2.42 -1.40
C LYS A 314 -22.27 1.81 -2.08
N LEU A 315 -22.95 0.87 -1.43
CA LEU A 315 -24.19 0.28 -1.95
C LEU A 315 -25.31 1.31 -2.08
N GLU A 316 -25.44 2.23 -1.12
CA GLU A 316 -26.45 3.29 -1.19
C GLU A 316 -26.13 4.33 -2.28
N VAL A 317 -24.86 4.61 -2.53
CA VAL A 317 -24.43 5.42 -3.69
C VAL A 317 -24.72 4.70 -5.00
N ASP A 318 -24.35 3.42 -5.11
CA ASP A 318 -24.59 2.61 -6.30
C ASP A 318 -26.09 2.50 -6.64
N LYS A 319 -26.94 2.36 -5.63
CA LYS A 319 -28.41 2.35 -5.76
C LYS A 319 -28.96 3.62 -6.42
N LYS A 320 -28.39 4.79 -6.11
CA LYS A 320 -28.81 6.07 -6.71
C LYS A 320 -28.47 6.16 -8.19
N SER A 321 -27.34 5.58 -8.59
CA SER A 321 -26.90 5.53 -10.00
C SER A 321 -27.49 4.36 -10.79
N ALA A 322 -28.07 3.35 -10.13
CA ALA A 322 -28.56 2.14 -10.79
C ALA A 322 -29.86 2.37 -11.58
N ASP A 323 -30.07 1.52 -12.59
CA ASP A 323 -31.30 1.43 -13.36
C ASP A 323 -32.51 1.05 -12.50
N VAL A 324 -33.72 1.32 -12.99
CA VAL A 324 -34.97 1.19 -12.23
C VAL A 324 -35.15 -0.22 -11.65
N ARG A 325 -34.94 -1.27 -12.45
CA ARG A 325 -35.09 -2.67 -12.01
C ARG A 325 -34.09 -3.03 -10.91
N VAL A 326 -32.81 -2.72 -11.11
CA VAL A 326 -31.75 -3.03 -10.14
C VAL A 326 -31.91 -2.22 -8.86
N ARG A 327 -32.42 -0.98 -8.96
CA ARG A 327 -32.74 -0.13 -7.80
C ARG A 327 -33.81 -0.74 -6.91
N GLU A 328 -34.79 -1.45 -7.47
CA GLU A 328 -35.79 -2.19 -6.68
C GLU A 328 -35.13 -3.31 -5.87
N VAL A 329 -34.20 -4.07 -6.47
CA VAL A 329 -33.43 -5.10 -5.76
C VAL A 329 -32.65 -4.51 -4.58
N TYR A 330 -31.96 -3.38 -4.80
CA TYR A 330 -31.31 -2.63 -3.71
C TYR A 330 -32.31 -2.23 -2.61
N ALA A 331 -33.45 -1.65 -2.99
CA ALA A 331 -34.45 -1.18 -2.05
C ALA A 331 -35.02 -2.33 -1.20
N GLN A 332 -35.29 -3.49 -1.82
CA GLN A 332 -35.77 -4.69 -1.13
C GLN A 332 -34.73 -5.21 -0.14
N LEU A 333 -33.47 -5.37 -0.55
CA LEU A 333 -32.41 -5.88 0.33
C LEU A 333 -32.13 -4.92 1.50
N PHE A 334 -32.08 -3.62 1.25
CA PHE A 334 -31.93 -2.62 2.31
C PHE A 334 -33.13 -2.58 3.26
N ALA A 335 -34.36 -2.67 2.75
CA ALA A 335 -35.55 -2.66 3.60
C ALA A 335 -35.59 -3.86 4.56
N ARG A 336 -34.99 -4.99 4.18
CA ARG A 336 -35.05 -6.24 4.97
C ARG A 336 -33.86 -6.45 5.89
N ARG A 337 -32.67 -6.03 5.47
CA ARG A 337 -31.42 -6.22 6.24
C ARG A 337 -30.90 -4.93 6.87
N GLY A 338 -31.45 -3.77 6.51
CA GLY A 338 -31.02 -2.45 7.00
C GLY A 338 -31.01 -2.37 8.53
N ASP A 339 -32.13 -2.71 9.16
CA ASP A 339 -32.27 -2.68 10.63
C ASP A 339 -31.29 -3.63 11.33
N ALA A 340 -31.04 -4.80 10.74
CA ALA A 340 -30.07 -5.76 11.26
C ALA A 340 -28.64 -5.20 11.20
N TYR A 341 -28.25 -4.59 10.07
CA TYR A 341 -26.95 -3.93 9.95
C TYR A 341 -26.81 -2.75 10.91
N GLU A 342 -27.83 -1.93 11.05
CA GLU A 342 -27.83 -0.80 11.98
C GLU A 342 -27.70 -1.28 13.43
N SER A 343 -28.43 -2.33 13.81
CA SER A 343 -28.33 -2.96 15.13
C SER A 343 -26.92 -3.47 15.42
N ILE A 344 -26.31 -4.19 14.45
CA ILE A 344 -24.95 -4.71 14.59
C ILE A 344 -23.93 -3.57 14.72
N ILE A 345 -24.03 -2.53 13.89
CA ILE A 345 -23.15 -1.36 13.95
C ILE A 345 -23.28 -0.65 15.30
N ASN A 346 -24.51 -0.44 15.79
CA ASN A 346 -24.77 0.21 17.06
C ASN A 346 -24.25 -0.61 18.25
N ASN A 347 -24.44 -1.94 18.22
CA ASN A 347 -23.92 -2.83 19.27
C ASN A 347 -22.39 -2.75 19.36
N VAL A 348 -21.69 -2.80 18.22
CA VAL A 348 -20.23 -2.63 18.19
C VAL A 348 -19.80 -1.26 18.72
N THR A 349 -20.47 -0.18 18.30
CA THR A 349 -20.18 1.17 18.81
C THR A 349 -20.28 1.22 20.33
N LEU A 350 -21.37 0.68 20.90
CA LEU A 350 -21.58 0.64 22.34
C LEU A 350 -20.50 -0.16 23.07
N GLN A 351 -20.07 -1.29 22.52
CA GLN A 351 -18.97 -2.07 23.10
C GLN A 351 -17.64 -1.32 23.07
N ILE A 352 -17.29 -0.71 21.93
CA ILE A 352 -16.06 0.07 21.79
C ILE A 352 -16.06 1.27 22.75
N GLU A 353 -17.17 2.01 22.83
CA GLU A 353 -17.33 3.13 23.75
C GLU A 353 -17.27 2.71 25.22
N GLY A 354 -17.83 1.53 25.55
CA GLY A 354 -17.74 0.93 26.88
C GLY A 354 -16.31 0.61 27.28
N VAL A 355 -15.57 -0.09 26.41
CA VAL A 355 -14.14 -0.42 26.64
C VAL A 355 -13.31 0.86 26.76
N TRP A 356 -13.54 1.85 25.88
CA TRP A 356 -12.83 3.11 25.90
C TRP A 356 -13.11 3.94 27.16
N SER A 357 -14.37 3.96 27.62
CA SER A 357 -14.77 4.64 28.85
C SER A 357 -14.13 3.98 30.08
N ASN A 358 -14.10 2.65 30.14
CA ASN A 358 -13.41 1.89 31.19
C ASN A 358 -11.90 2.15 31.19
N PHE A 359 -11.29 2.25 30.00
CA PHE A 359 -9.89 2.61 29.89
C PHE A 359 -9.62 4.04 30.39
N LYS A 360 -10.47 5.01 30.03
CA LYS A 360 -10.37 6.40 30.50
C LYS A 360 -10.50 6.49 32.02
N THR A 361 -11.46 5.81 32.62
CA THR A 361 -11.65 5.85 34.08
C THR A 361 -10.47 5.24 34.81
N ARG A 362 -9.97 4.08 34.35
CA ARG A 362 -8.78 3.41 34.91
C ARG A 362 -7.49 4.23 34.77
N THR A 363 -7.34 4.96 33.67
CA THR A 363 -6.11 5.72 33.35
C THR A 363 -6.18 7.17 33.83
N LYS A 364 -7.34 7.61 34.34
CA LYS A 364 -7.51 8.95 34.90
C LYS A 364 -6.61 9.11 36.12
N ARG A 365 -5.48 9.80 35.95
CA ARG A 365 -4.63 10.19 37.07
C ARG A 365 -5.45 11.07 38.01
N SER A 366 -5.59 10.63 39.26
CA SER A 366 -6.10 11.49 40.31
C SER A 366 -5.03 12.56 40.56
N ILE A 367 -5.22 13.73 39.97
CA ILE A 367 -4.47 14.92 40.35
C ILE A 367 -5.12 15.32 41.67
N PRO A 368 -4.45 15.14 42.82
CA PRO A 368 -4.98 15.66 44.06
C PRO A 368 -5.24 17.15 43.84
N SER A 369 -6.45 17.61 44.15
CA SER A 369 -6.67 19.04 44.26
C SER A 369 -5.59 19.51 45.22
N LEU A 370 -4.68 20.35 44.75
CA LEU A 370 -3.82 21.10 45.66
C LEU A 370 -4.80 21.76 46.61
N GLU A 371 -4.86 21.27 47.85
CA GLU A 371 -5.58 21.97 48.89
C GLU A 371 -5.06 23.39 48.79
N GLN A 372 -5.97 24.32 48.51
CA GLN A 372 -5.62 25.72 48.60
C GLN A 372 -5.16 25.90 50.04
N TYR A 373 -3.84 25.86 50.26
CA TYR A 373 -3.13 26.33 51.45
C TYR A 373 -3.29 27.87 51.56
N ARG A 374 -4.49 28.39 51.25
CA ARG A 374 -4.94 29.76 51.46
C ARG A 374 -5.53 29.94 52.85
N ASN A 375 -5.75 28.88 53.63
CA ASN A 375 -6.53 28.96 54.87
C ASN A 375 -5.78 28.49 56.13
N SER A 376 -4.48 28.73 56.25
CA SER A 376 -3.81 28.70 57.56
C SER A 376 -2.96 29.94 57.77
N ALA A 377 -3.59 30.99 58.31
CA ALA A 377 -3.02 32.10 59.07
C ALA A 377 -1.80 32.91 58.53
N HIS A 378 -1.19 32.58 57.39
CA HIS A 378 0.06 33.15 56.88
C HIS A 378 0.01 33.55 55.39
N GLY A 379 -1.12 33.33 54.70
CA GLY A 379 -1.29 33.54 53.26
C GLY A 379 -1.13 34.97 52.72
N SER A 380 -0.86 35.96 53.57
CA SER A 380 -0.52 37.33 53.13
C SER A 380 0.98 37.64 53.18
N LYS A 381 1.81 36.77 53.79
CA LYS A 381 3.27 36.95 53.87
C LYS A 381 4.00 36.23 52.74
N ASP A 382 3.54 35.07 52.31
CA ASP A 382 4.22 34.30 51.25
C ASP A 382 4.03 34.90 49.84
N VAL A 383 3.05 35.79 49.67
CA VAL A 383 2.80 36.55 48.42
C VAL A 383 3.33 37.99 48.50
N LYS A 384 3.85 38.41 49.66
CA LYS A 384 4.39 39.76 49.87
C LYS A 384 5.85 39.66 50.31
N LEU A 385 6.78 39.92 49.40
CA LEU A 385 8.19 40.09 49.75
C LEU A 385 8.39 41.47 50.40
N PRO A 386 8.67 41.58 51.72
CA PRO A 386 8.90 42.88 52.33
C PRO A 386 10.29 43.37 51.94
N LEU A 387 10.36 44.31 51.00
CA LEU A 387 11.59 44.96 50.56
C LEU A 387 12.09 46.00 51.59
N LEU A 388 12.32 45.57 52.83
CA LEU A 388 12.65 46.44 53.98
C LEU A 388 13.88 47.33 53.73
N ASN A 389 14.85 46.86 52.94
CA ASN A 389 16.09 47.59 52.65
C ASN A 389 16.07 48.34 51.32
N CYS A 390 15.04 48.16 50.49
CA CYS A 390 14.95 48.83 49.19
C CYS A 390 14.19 50.15 49.28
N TYR A 391 13.52 50.43 50.40
CA TYR A 391 12.76 51.66 50.56
C TYR A 391 13.63 52.91 50.34
N PRO A 392 14.83 53.07 50.96
CA PRO A 392 15.68 54.25 50.73
C PRO A 392 16.17 54.35 49.28
N TYR A 393 16.53 53.21 48.68
CA TYR A 393 17.00 53.14 47.30
C TYR A 393 15.90 53.49 46.28
N ILE A 394 14.69 52.97 46.47
CA ILE A 394 13.54 53.24 45.60
C ILE A 394 13.06 54.68 45.77
N THR A 395 13.03 55.21 47.00
CA THR A 395 12.72 56.64 47.21
C THR A 395 13.79 57.54 46.62
N GLN A 396 15.08 57.19 46.73
CA GLN A 396 16.15 57.90 46.05
C GLN A 396 15.98 57.88 44.53
N ILE A 397 15.68 56.74 43.90
CA ILE A 397 15.44 56.65 42.46
C ILE A 397 14.20 57.46 42.04
N LEU A 398 13.12 57.42 42.83
CA LEU A 398 11.90 58.16 42.53
C LEU A 398 12.11 59.68 42.69
N GLU A 399 12.90 60.12 43.67
CA GLU A 399 13.29 61.53 43.84
C GLU A 399 14.28 61.99 42.74
N GLU A 400 15.21 61.14 42.34
CA GLU A 400 16.09 61.36 41.18
C GLU A 400 15.30 61.44 39.87
N ALA A 401 14.23 60.66 39.73
CA ALA A 401 13.37 60.70 38.54
C ALA A 401 12.53 61.99 38.47
N LYS A 402 12.09 62.52 39.63
CA LYS A 402 11.37 63.80 39.70
C LYS A 402 12.26 65.02 39.45
N THR A 403 13.54 64.93 39.82
CA THR A 403 14.53 66.01 39.63
C THR A 403 15.20 65.98 38.25
N ARG A 404 15.09 64.88 37.51
CA ARG A 404 15.40 64.83 36.07
C ARG A 404 14.37 65.63 35.27
N LYS A 405 14.55 66.96 35.22
CA LYS A 405 14.19 67.72 34.00
C LYS A 405 14.85 67.00 32.82
N ALA A 406 14.16 66.89 31.69
CA ALA A 406 14.64 66.23 30.48
C ALA A 406 16.08 66.66 30.14
N ILE A 407 17.05 65.88 30.62
CA ILE A 407 18.45 65.99 30.22
C ILE A 407 18.50 65.22 28.91
N ASN A 408 18.73 65.96 27.82
CA ASN A 408 19.13 65.40 26.54
C ASN A 408 20.21 64.36 26.81
N TYR A 409 19.90 63.10 26.50
CA TYR A 409 20.82 61.98 26.63
C TYR A 409 22.03 62.22 25.70
N GLN A 410 23.07 62.85 26.22
CA GLN A 410 24.43 62.55 25.79
C GLN A 410 24.88 61.33 26.58
N HIS A 411 25.07 60.23 25.85
CA HIS A 411 25.65 58.97 26.32
C HIS A 411 26.90 59.25 27.17
N SER A 412 26.76 59.17 28.49
CA SER A 412 27.89 59.02 29.41
C SER A 412 27.78 57.66 30.07
N SER A 413 28.78 56.84 29.78
CA SER A 413 28.94 55.47 30.25
C SER A 413 29.06 55.43 31.78
N PHE A 414 28.07 54.82 32.44
CA PHE A 414 28.16 54.48 33.86
C PHE A 414 29.12 53.30 34.02
N VAL A 415 30.25 53.52 34.69
CA VAL A 415 31.29 52.51 34.94
C VAL A 415 30.88 51.67 36.15
N PHE A 416 30.39 50.46 35.90
CA PHE A 416 30.25 49.42 36.92
C PHE A 416 31.58 48.66 37.04
N ASN A 417 32.24 48.77 38.20
CA ASN A 417 33.46 48.04 38.53
C ASN A 417 33.12 46.58 38.86
N ALA A 418 32.87 45.77 37.82
CA ALA A 418 33.08 44.33 37.85
C ALA A 418 34.39 44.00 37.12
N SER A 419 35.06 42.91 37.50
CA SER A 419 36.35 42.48 36.94
C SER A 419 36.41 42.71 35.43
N SER A 420 37.51 43.28 34.95
CA SER A 420 37.63 43.84 33.59
C SER A 420 37.22 42.88 32.47
N THR A 421 37.23 41.57 32.70
CA THR A 421 36.75 40.54 31.78
C THR A 421 35.24 40.32 31.79
N VAL A 422 34.56 40.41 32.95
CA VAL A 422 33.11 40.24 33.08
C VAL A 422 32.37 41.49 32.61
N ALA A 423 32.88 42.68 32.92
CA ALA A 423 32.30 43.94 32.43
C ALA A 423 32.44 44.11 30.91
N GLN A 424 33.54 43.60 30.33
CA GLN A 424 33.76 43.56 28.88
C GLN A 424 32.79 42.59 28.19
N LYS A 425 32.68 41.35 28.69
CA LYS A 425 31.73 40.36 28.15
C LYS A 425 30.28 40.78 28.30
N ALA A 426 29.92 41.43 29.42
CA ALA A 426 28.58 41.97 29.62
C ALA A 426 28.28 43.13 28.67
N ARG A 427 29.27 43.99 28.38
CA ARG A 427 29.14 45.05 27.35
C ARG A 427 29.01 44.48 25.94
N GLU A 428 29.81 43.48 25.59
CA GLU A 428 29.75 42.80 24.28
C GLU A 428 28.39 42.09 24.09
N PHE A 429 27.89 41.43 25.15
CA PHE A 429 26.56 40.82 25.14
C PHE A 429 25.46 41.88 25.03
N ALA A 430 25.51 42.96 25.83
CA ALA A 430 24.53 44.03 25.77
C ALA A 430 24.52 44.73 24.40
N GLN A 431 25.68 44.99 23.80
CA GLN A 431 25.78 45.52 22.43
C GLN A 431 25.13 44.59 21.41
N ARG A 432 25.31 43.27 21.55
CA ARG A 432 24.67 42.27 20.69
C ARG A 432 23.14 42.27 20.89
N CYS A 433 22.64 42.37 22.13
CA CYS A 433 21.22 42.52 22.43
C CYS A 433 20.64 43.80 21.78
N PHE A 434 21.30 44.95 21.93
CA PHE A 434 20.80 46.22 21.39
C PHE A 434 20.76 46.19 19.86
N LYS A 435 21.79 45.65 19.21
CA LYS A 435 21.83 45.51 17.75
C LYS A 435 20.71 44.60 17.22
N LEU A 436 20.44 43.49 17.91
CA LEU A 436 19.36 42.58 17.54
C LEU A 436 17.98 43.22 17.75
N ALA A 437 17.76 43.89 18.88
CA ALA A 437 16.51 44.59 19.15
C ALA A 437 16.24 45.72 18.13
N GLU A 438 17.28 46.44 17.69
CA GLU A 438 17.17 47.45 16.64
C GLU A 438 16.81 46.84 15.28
N MET A 439 17.43 45.70 14.93
CA MET A 439 17.10 44.95 13.72
C MET A 439 15.66 44.43 13.74
N GLU A 440 15.23 43.82 14.85
CA GLU A 440 13.88 43.28 15.01
C GLU A 440 12.80 44.37 14.97
N ALA A 441 13.06 45.54 15.58
CA ALA A 441 12.17 46.69 15.50
C ALA A 441 12.06 47.24 14.07
N LYS A 442 13.17 47.25 13.32
CA LYS A 442 13.18 47.66 11.92
C LYS A 442 12.41 46.68 11.03
N ILE A 443 12.61 45.38 11.21
CA ILE A 443 11.90 44.32 10.47
C ILE A 443 10.39 44.41 10.73
N LYS A 444 9.96 44.53 11.99
CA LYS A 444 8.54 44.69 12.34
C LYS A 444 7.90 45.91 11.69
N LYS A 445 8.63 47.03 11.63
CA LYS A 445 8.17 48.26 10.97
C LYS A 445 8.08 48.11 9.44
N GLU A 446 8.96 47.33 8.83
CA GLU A 446 8.94 47.01 7.40
C GLU A 446 7.88 45.94 7.02
N CYS A 447 7.41 45.16 8.00
CA CYS A 447 6.31 44.19 7.84
C CYS A 447 4.91 44.85 7.82
N GLU A 448 4.77 46.10 8.27
CA GLU A 448 3.49 46.83 8.26
C GLU A 448 3.13 47.33 6.85
N PRO A 449 1.87 47.16 6.39
CA PRO A 449 1.48 47.34 4.99
C PRO A 449 1.45 48.79 4.47
N GLN A 450 1.97 49.77 5.20
CA GLN A 450 1.71 51.19 4.93
C GLN A 450 2.95 52.05 4.62
N HIS A 451 4.17 51.51 4.58
CA HIS A 451 5.36 52.31 4.29
C HIS A 451 6.32 51.61 3.33
N MET A 452 6.15 51.80 2.03
CA MET A 452 7.26 51.72 1.06
C MET A 452 6.98 52.63 -0.15
N GLY A 453 7.95 53.50 -0.44
CA GLY A 453 7.89 54.52 -1.50
C GLY A 453 7.73 53.95 -2.92
N ARG A 454 7.16 54.78 -3.80
CA ARG A 454 6.62 54.46 -5.12
C ARG A 454 7.66 54.18 -6.24
N ASP A 455 8.96 54.20 -5.94
CA ASP A 455 10.00 54.35 -6.98
C ASP A 455 11.03 53.20 -7.05
N SER A 456 10.73 51.99 -6.57
CA SER A 456 11.63 50.83 -6.70
C SER A 456 11.03 49.71 -7.55
N THR A 457 11.87 49.12 -8.41
CA THR A 457 11.51 47.94 -9.22
C THR A 457 11.30 46.72 -8.32
N ASP A 458 10.43 45.79 -8.72
CA ASP A 458 10.06 44.63 -7.89
C ASP A 458 11.25 43.68 -7.64
N GLU A 459 12.23 43.67 -8.54
CA GLU A 459 13.50 42.95 -8.37
C GLU A 459 14.37 43.52 -7.24
N GLN A 460 14.45 44.85 -7.14
CA GLN A 460 15.19 45.52 -6.07
C GLN A 460 14.55 45.27 -4.70
N LYS A 461 13.21 45.21 -4.63
CA LYS A 461 12.48 44.89 -3.41
C LYS A 461 12.70 43.44 -2.97
N CYS A 462 12.65 42.48 -3.91
CA CYS A 462 12.92 41.07 -3.63
C CYS A 462 14.35 40.88 -3.11
N ASN A 463 15.34 41.49 -3.78
CA ASN A 463 16.74 41.43 -3.40
C ASN A 463 17.04 42.12 -2.05
N ALA A 464 16.36 43.22 -1.73
CA ALA A 464 16.47 43.86 -0.42
C ALA A 464 15.95 42.96 0.71
N ARG A 465 14.77 42.35 0.52
CA ARG A 465 14.18 41.41 1.50
C ARG A 465 15.04 40.16 1.69
N ALA A 466 15.57 39.60 0.60
CA ALA A 466 16.46 38.43 0.64
C ALA A 466 17.75 38.72 1.42
N ARG A 467 18.31 39.94 1.28
CA ARG A 467 19.47 40.37 2.07
C ARG A 467 19.15 40.51 3.55
N ALA A 468 18.04 41.18 3.89
CA ALA A 468 17.60 41.34 5.27
C ALA A 468 17.36 39.99 5.96
N PHE A 469 16.71 39.04 5.28
CA PHE A 469 16.49 37.69 5.79
C PHE A 469 17.79 36.96 6.11
N ARG A 470 18.75 36.97 5.17
CA ARG A 470 20.05 36.30 5.36
C ARG A 470 20.87 36.94 6.49
N GLU A 471 20.86 38.26 6.57
CA GLU A 471 21.60 39.00 7.61
C GLU A 471 21.04 38.70 9.00
N TYR A 472 19.71 38.71 9.15
CA TYR A 472 19.04 38.38 10.42
C TYR A 472 19.32 36.94 10.86
N VAL A 473 19.11 35.95 9.98
CA VAL A 473 19.35 34.53 10.30
C VAL A 473 20.82 34.27 10.69
N LYS A 474 21.77 34.98 10.06
CA LYS A 474 23.19 34.89 10.41
C LYS A 474 23.49 35.41 11.83
N HIS A 475 22.82 36.47 12.26
CA HIS A 475 23.10 37.11 13.55
C HIS A 475 22.47 36.38 14.75
N VAL A 476 21.38 35.65 14.53
CA VAL A 476 20.55 35.09 15.60
C VAL A 476 20.76 33.60 15.88
N ARG A 477 21.43 32.87 14.97
CA ARG A 477 21.57 31.40 14.97
C ARG A 477 21.76 30.75 16.36
N ASP A 478 22.70 31.25 17.15
CA ASP A 478 23.09 30.69 18.45
C ASP A 478 22.64 31.54 19.64
N PHE A 479 22.04 32.71 19.39
CA PHE A 479 21.88 33.75 20.41
C PHE A 479 20.74 33.47 21.40
N TYR A 480 19.65 32.84 20.94
CA TYR A 480 18.47 32.58 21.76
C TYR A 480 18.36 31.13 22.28
N ASP A 481 19.38 30.28 22.11
CA ASP A 481 19.33 28.86 22.51
C ASP A 481 19.10 28.66 24.01
N GLY A 482 19.49 29.62 24.86
CA GLY A 482 19.27 29.60 26.31
C GLY A 482 17.90 30.11 26.78
N ASN A 483 17.05 30.61 25.88
CA ASN A 483 15.73 31.14 26.23
C ASN A 483 14.68 30.71 25.21
N SER A 484 13.88 29.71 25.57
CA SER A 484 12.84 29.12 24.71
C SER A 484 11.77 30.13 24.26
N GLU A 485 11.47 31.14 25.08
CA GLU A 485 10.48 32.17 24.75
C GLU A 485 11.01 33.11 23.66
N GLN A 486 12.22 33.63 23.83
CA GLN A 486 12.87 34.49 22.84
C GLN A 486 13.17 33.75 21.53
N LYS A 487 13.53 32.46 21.63
CA LYS A 487 13.68 31.59 20.46
C LYS A 487 12.37 31.41 19.69
N GLY A 488 11.24 31.30 20.41
CA GLY A 488 9.91 31.28 19.81
C GLY A 488 9.58 32.58 19.06
N VAL A 489 9.81 33.73 19.68
CA VAL A 489 9.58 35.05 19.06
C VAL A 489 10.47 35.25 17.82
N MET A 490 11.73 34.85 17.89
CA MET A 490 12.62 34.86 16.73
C MET A 490 12.09 34.00 15.59
N LEU A 491 11.68 32.76 15.86
CA LEU A 491 11.16 31.85 14.83
C LEU A 491 9.93 32.43 14.13
N LEU A 492 9.03 33.07 14.88
CA LEU A 492 7.88 33.77 14.29
C LEU A 492 8.33 34.91 13.37
N LEU A 493 9.31 35.72 13.78
CA LEU A 493 9.82 36.80 12.93
C LEU A 493 10.49 36.27 11.64
N VAL A 494 11.24 35.15 11.72
CA VAL A 494 11.80 34.50 10.53
C VAL A 494 10.71 34.04 9.58
N MET A 495 9.62 33.45 10.10
CA MET A 495 8.49 33.02 9.27
C MET A 495 7.78 34.21 8.61
N GLU A 496 7.59 35.31 9.32
CA GLU A 496 7.02 36.54 8.75
C GLU A 496 7.89 37.11 7.63
N MET A 497 9.21 37.19 7.85
CA MET A 497 10.16 37.62 6.81
C MET A 497 10.13 36.70 5.59
N TRP A 498 10.00 35.39 5.79
CA TRP A 498 9.88 34.42 4.70
C TRP A 498 8.60 34.65 3.90
N ILE A 499 7.44 34.81 4.54
CA ILE A 499 6.18 35.11 3.84
C ILE A 499 6.30 36.37 2.97
N LEU A 500 6.99 37.41 3.45
CA LEU A 500 7.19 38.64 2.69
C LEU A 500 8.16 38.47 1.52
N LEU A 501 9.20 37.64 1.69
CA LEU A 501 10.12 37.28 0.61
C LEU A 501 9.40 36.45 -0.46
N ASP A 502 8.59 35.48 -0.04
CA ASP A 502 7.81 34.61 -0.91
C ASP A 502 6.80 35.40 -1.75
N LYS A 503 6.03 36.30 -1.12
CA LYS A 503 5.15 37.23 -1.84
C LYS A 503 5.90 38.09 -2.87
N ALA A 504 7.12 38.53 -2.56
CA ALA A 504 7.94 39.30 -3.51
C ALA A 504 8.46 38.41 -4.66
N ALA A 505 8.84 37.17 -4.38
CA ALA A 505 9.30 36.21 -5.37
C ALA A 505 8.17 35.79 -6.33
N ILE A 506 6.96 35.56 -5.82
CA ILE A 506 5.76 35.26 -6.63
C ILE A 506 5.41 36.42 -7.57
N ASN A 507 5.58 37.67 -7.10
CA ASN A 507 5.36 38.84 -7.94
C ASN A 507 6.42 38.99 -9.04
N LEU A 508 7.67 38.59 -8.80
CA LEU A 508 8.74 38.63 -9.79
C LEU A 508 8.64 37.49 -10.81
N TYR A 509 8.33 36.29 -10.32
CA TYR A 509 8.25 35.06 -11.10
C TYR A 509 6.84 34.48 -11.00
N SER A 510 5.97 34.89 -11.93
CA SER A 510 4.58 34.44 -11.99
C SER A 510 4.44 32.91 -12.15
N LEU A 511 5.48 32.24 -12.67
CA LEU A 511 5.56 30.78 -12.77
C LEU A 511 5.48 30.09 -11.40
N LEU A 512 6.03 30.71 -10.34
CA LEU A 512 5.95 30.19 -8.98
C LEU A 512 4.50 30.09 -8.50
N LYS A 513 3.64 31.06 -8.87
CA LYS A 513 2.22 31.06 -8.49
C LYS A 513 1.46 29.83 -9.00
N LYS A 514 1.82 29.30 -10.17
CA LYS A 514 1.16 28.13 -10.78
C LYS A 514 1.53 26.82 -10.10
N HIS A 515 2.76 26.71 -9.58
CA HIS A 515 3.32 25.46 -9.03
C HIS A 515 3.39 25.42 -7.49
N HIS A 516 2.87 26.45 -6.80
CA HIS A 516 2.83 26.54 -5.33
C HIS A 516 1.47 26.20 -4.69
N CYS A 517 0.42 25.95 -5.49
CA CYS A 517 -0.93 25.71 -4.97
C CYS A 517 -1.20 24.21 -4.78
N ALA A 518 -1.03 23.72 -3.54
CA ALA A 518 -1.26 22.32 -3.17
C ALA A 518 -2.73 21.88 -3.26
N GLU A 519 -3.68 22.81 -3.44
CA GLU A 519 -5.12 22.47 -3.48
C GLU A 519 -5.61 22.06 -4.88
N PHE A 520 -4.86 22.31 -5.97
CA PHE A 520 -5.32 22.00 -7.34
C PHE A 520 -4.23 21.63 -8.36
N CYS A 521 -3.02 21.23 -7.95
CA CYS A 521 -1.99 20.79 -8.89
C CYS A 521 -1.18 19.61 -8.35
N ASP A 522 -1.18 18.48 -9.08
CA ASP A 522 -0.32 17.30 -8.82
C ASP A 522 1.18 17.58 -9.06
N MET A 523 1.53 18.80 -9.48
CA MET A 523 2.87 19.19 -9.90
C MET A 523 3.46 20.23 -8.94
N THR A 524 4.38 19.78 -8.08
CA THR A 524 5.18 20.67 -7.23
C THR A 524 6.46 21.12 -7.96
N ILE A 525 7.13 22.16 -7.45
CA ILE A 525 8.43 22.61 -7.98
C ILE A 525 9.55 21.54 -7.89
N PHE A 526 9.33 20.47 -7.12
CA PHE A 526 10.23 19.33 -6.95
C PHE A 526 9.76 18.07 -7.66
N ALA A 527 8.70 18.16 -8.49
CA ALA A 527 8.28 17.05 -9.32
C ALA A 527 9.42 16.60 -10.25
N GLU A 528 9.50 15.30 -10.52
CA GLU A 528 10.44 14.75 -11.50
C GLU A 528 10.23 15.45 -12.87
N PRO A 529 11.30 15.60 -13.68
CA PRO A 529 11.21 16.31 -14.95
C PRO A 529 10.29 15.57 -15.93
N VAL A 530 9.03 16.03 -15.98
CA VAL A 530 7.99 15.59 -16.92
C VAL A 530 7.47 16.80 -17.71
N SER A 531 6.84 16.55 -18.85
CA SER A 531 6.38 17.64 -19.70
C SER A 531 5.33 18.51 -18.99
N GLY A 532 5.51 19.83 -19.03
CA GLY A 532 4.74 20.84 -18.31
C GLY A 532 5.22 21.13 -16.88
N CYS A 533 6.26 20.46 -16.38
CA CYS A 533 6.78 20.70 -15.03
C CYS A 533 7.53 22.04 -14.92
N PHE A 534 7.69 22.52 -13.69
CA PHE A 534 8.43 23.75 -13.40
C PHE A 534 9.85 23.74 -13.98
N ALA A 535 10.57 22.61 -13.87
CA ALA A 535 11.95 22.51 -14.34
C ALA A 535 12.08 22.66 -15.86
N GLU A 536 11.19 22.02 -16.64
CA GLU A 536 11.15 22.13 -18.09
C GLU A 536 10.77 23.57 -18.52
N GLN A 537 9.70 24.13 -17.94
CA GLN A 537 9.24 25.49 -18.26
C GLN A 537 10.27 26.56 -17.86
N TYR A 538 10.98 26.36 -16.75
CA TYR A 538 12.05 27.24 -16.33
C TYR A 538 13.26 27.15 -17.27
N TYR A 539 13.64 25.93 -17.66
CA TYR A 539 14.71 25.68 -18.63
C TYR A 539 14.42 26.33 -19.99
N ASP A 540 13.17 26.25 -20.47
CA ASP A 540 12.77 26.77 -21.78
C ASP A 540 12.53 28.29 -21.81
N GLN A 541 11.94 28.86 -20.75
CA GLN A 541 11.40 30.23 -20.79
C GLN A 541 12.23 31.26 -20.00
N HIS A 542 12.99 30.83 -18.98
CA HIS A 542 13.60 31.75 -18.00
C HIS A 542 15.07 31.45 -17.67
N SER A 543 15.66 30.39 -18.24
CA SER A 543 17.05 30.02 -18.01
C SER A 543 18.02 30.91 -18.82
N PRO A 544 19.12 31.38 -18.21
CA PRO A 544 20.23 31.97 -18.97
C PRO A 544 20.79 30.92 -19.93
N GLY A 545 21.17 31.32 -21.16
CA GLY A 545 21.65 30.40 -22.22
C GLY A 545 22.80 29.46 -21.84
N GLU A 546 23.43 29.64 -20.68
CA GLU A 546 24.43 28.74 -20.09
C GLU A 546 23.94 27.30 -19.90
N MET A 547 22.67 27.08 -19.48
CA MET A 547 22.16 25.72 -19.29
C MET A 547 21.97 24.96 -20.61
N GLN A 548 21.59 25.67 -21.68
CA GLN A 548 21.43 25.08 -23.01
C GLN A 548 22.77 24.63 -23.59
N VAL A 549 23.81 25.45 -23.40
CA VAL A 549 25.19 25.11 -23.79
C VAL A 549 25.72 23.88 -23.02
N LEU A 550 25.36 23.75 -21.73
CA LEU A 550 25.74 22.59 -20.94
C LEU A 550 25.02 21.31 -21.41
N HIS A 551 23.73 21.42 -21.72
CA HIS A 551 22.94 20.30 -22.25
C HIS A 551 23.52 19.78 -23.56
N GLU A 552 23.90 20.67 -24.48
CA GLU A 552 24.51 20.29 -25.76
C GLU A 552 25.85 19.55 -25.57
N LYS A 553 26.67 19.99 -24.62
CA LYS A 553 27.92 19.28 -24.28
C LYS A 553 27.69 17.87 -23.74
N ILE A 554 26.63 17.67 -22.94
CA ILE A 554 26.28 16.35 -22.41
C ILE A 554 25.85 15.42 -23.55
N LEU A 555 25.01 15.89 -24.47
CA LEU A 555 24.58 15.09 -25.63
C LEU A 555 25.75 14.68 -26.51
N VAL A 556 26.69 15.59 -26.76
CA VAL A 556 27.91 15.30 -27.54
C VAL A 556 28.79 14.27 -26.82
N ALA A 557 28.95 14.39 -25.50
CA ALA A 557 29.73 13.43 -24.71
C ALA A 557 29.07 12.04 -24.67
N ALA A 558 27.75 11.98 -24.50
CA ALA A 558 26.98 10.73 -24.51
C ALA A 558 27.11 10.00 -25.86
N LYS A 559 26.96 10.73 -26.97
CA LYS A 559 27.09 10.17 -28.32
C LYS A 559 28.50 9.63 -28.59
N ARG A 560 29.54 10.35 -28.15
CA ARG A 560 30.92 9.85 -28.23
C ARG A 560 31.13 8.56 -27.42
N ALA A 561 30.54 8.47 -26.22
CA ALA A 561 30.65 7.28 -25.40
C ALA A 561 29.94 6.07 -26.03
N GLU A 562 28.78 6.29 -26.66
CA GLU A 562 28.05 5.28 -27.42
C GLU A 562 28.87 4.76 -28.61
N ASP A 563 29.45 5.67 -29.41
CA ASP A 563 30.27 5.30 -30.57
C ASP A 563 31.52 4.49 -30.16
N ILE A 564 32.18 4.86 -29.05
CA ILE A 564 33.32 4.11 -28.50
C ILE A 564 32.88 2.71 -28.08
N LYS A 565 31.74 2.59 -27.39
CA LYS A 565 31.21 1.28 -26.96
C LYS A 565 30.81 0.40 -28.14
N LYS A 566 30.28 0.99 -29.21
CA LYS A 566 29.93 0.28 -30.44
C LYS A 566 31.17 -0.25 -31.16
N GLN A 567 32.25 0.53 -31.20
CA GLN A 567 33.54 0.07 -31.74
C GLN A 567 34.16 -1.05 -30.89
N GLU A 568 34.10 -0.94 -29.55
CA GLU A 568 34.55 -1.99 -28.63
C GLU A 568 33.78 -3.30 -28.87
N TRP A 569 32.45 -3.20 -29.04
CA TRP A 569 31.59 -4.34 -29.33
C TRP A 569 31.93 -5.00 -30.67
N GLN A 570 32.12 -4.21 -31.73
CA GLN A 570 32.53 -4.74 -33.05
C GLN A 570 33.88 -5.47 -32.96
N SER A 571 34.88 -4.88 -32.31
CA SER A 571 36.19 -5.51 -32.14
C SER A 571 36.10 -6.85 -31.38
N LYS A 572 35.28 -6.92 -30.32
CA LYS A 572 35.07 -8.16 -29.56
C LYS A 572 34.30 -9.20 -30.35
N SER A 573 33.35 -8.78 -31.20
CA SER A 573 32.61 -9.68 -32.10
C SER A 573 33.52 -10.31 -33.15
N ASP A 574 34.42 -9.52 -33.74
CA ASP A 574 35.41 -10.03 -34.70
C ASP A 574 36.40 -11.02 -34.04
N GLU A 575 36.81 -10.72 -32.81
CA GLU A 575 37.67 -11.62 -32.02
C GLU A 575 36.93 -12.92 -31.68
N TYR A 576 35.64 -12.85 -31.34
CA TYR A 576 34.79 -14.01 -31.13
C TYR A 576 34.70 -14.90 -32.37
N GLU A 577 34.44 -14.31 -33.55
CA GLU A 577 34.37 -15.08 -34.80
C GLU A 577 35.71 -15.77 -35.12
N LYS A 578 36.84 -15.12 -34.81
CA LYS A 578 38.16 -15.71 -35.00
C LYS A 578 38.37 -16.94 -34.12
N TYR A 579 38.05 -16.86 -32.82
CA TYR A 579 38.22 -18.00 -31.91
C TYR A 579 37.27 -19.15 -32.23
N VAL A 580 36.05 -18.88 -32.71
CA VAL A 580 35.12 -19.93 -33.16
C VAL A 580 35.71 -20.69 -34.35
N LYS A 581 36.25 -19.97 -35.35
CA LYS A 581 36.91 -20.60 -36.51
C LYS A 581 38.14 -21.42 -36.09
N GLU A 582 38.95 -20.93 -35.14
CA GLU A 582 40.12 -21.66 -34.63
C GLU A 582 39.71 -22.92 -33.84
N MET A 583 38.60 -22.88 -33.09
CA MET A 583 38.05 -24.04 -32.40
C MET A 583 37.52 -25.12 -33.36
N GLU A 584 36.92 -24.73 -34.48
CA GLU A 584 36.43 -25.67 -35.52
C GLU A 584 37.57 -26.38 -36.27
N VAL A 585 38.71 -25.70 -36.47
CA VAL A 585 39.87 -26.25 -37.20
C VAL A 585 40.77 -27.13 -36.32
N THR A 586 40.62 -27.09 -34.98
CA THR A 586 41.45 -27.89 -34.06
C THR A 586 40.91 -29.32 -33.90
N PRO A 587 41.55 -30.36 -34.47
CA PRO A 587 41.05 -31.74 -34.40
C PRO A 587 41.12 -32.28 -32.98
N CYS A 588 40.06 -32.98 -32.54
CA CYS A 588 40.06 -33.73 -31.28
C CYS A 588 40.31 -35.20 -31.61
N ALA A 589 41.57 -35.63 -31.66
CA ALA A 589 41.88 -37.05 -31.78
C ALA A 589 41.59 -37.72 -30.43
N TYR A 590 40.57 -38.57 -30.39
CA TYR A 590 40.36 -39.52 -29.30
C TYR A 590 40.33 -40.91 -29.95
N ASP A 591 41.51 -41.39 -30.35
CA ASP A 591 41.67 -42.76 -30.86
C ASP A 591 42.02 -43.68 -29.69
N SER A 592 41.03 -44.48 -29.29
CA SER A 592 41.21 -45.64 -28.43
C SER A 592 41.87 -46.77 -29.23
N ASP A 593 43.15 -46.63 -29.54
CA ASP A 593 44.11 -47.74 -29.78
C ASP A 593 45.37 -47.19 -30.45
N LYS A 594 46.37 -46.79 -29.64
CA LYS A 594 47.81 -47.07 -29.80
C LYS A 594 48.65 -46.12 -28.94
N SER A 595 49.68 -46.70 -28.32
CA SER A 595 50.73 -46.04 -27.56
C SER A 595 51.58 -45.12 -28.46
N LEU A 596 51.41 -43.80 -28.35
CA LEU A 596 52.40 -42.79 -28.77
C LEU A 596 52.29 -41.54 -27.88
N ASP A 597 53.44 -41.18 -27.30
CA ASP A 597 53.91 -39.91 -26.72
C ASP A 597 52.93 -39.01 -25.93
N GLU A 598 53.03 -39.08 -24.59
CA GLU A 598 52.25 -38.27 -23.63
C GLU A 598 52.50 -36.74 -23.75
N ASP A 599 53.63 -36.32 -24.33
CA ASP A 599 54.00 -34.89 -24.41
C ASP A 599 53.22 -34.11 -25.50
N GLU A 600 52.85 -34.73 -26.62
CA GLU A 600 52.08 -34.05 -27.68
C GLU A 600 50.59 -33.92 -27.32
N HIS A 601 50.04 -34.92 -26.62
CA HIS A 601 48.65 -34.91 -26.12
C HIS A 601 48.42 -33.85 -25.04
N GLN A 602 49.40 -33.61 -24.15
CA GLN A 602 49.30 -32.54 -23.16
C GLN A 602 49.35 -31.14 -23.80
N SER A 603 50.13 -30.95 -24.87
CA SER A 603 50.23 -29.66 -25.57
C SER A 603 48.91 -29.26 -26.26
N GLN A 604 48.28 -30.18 -27.00
CA GLN A 604 47.02 -29.88 -27.71
C GLN A 604 45.82 -29.71 -26.76
N ALA A 605 45.74 -30.49 -25.69
CA ALA A 605 44.72 -30.33 -24.65
C ALA A 605 44.86 -28.98 -23.91
N SER A 606 46.11 -28.55 -23.63
CA SER A 606 46.39 -27.25 -23.02
C SER A 606 45.97 -26.09 -23.90
N GLN A 607 46.20 -26.19 -25.22
CA GLN A 607 45.87 -25.13 -26.17
C GLN A 607 44.35 -24.94 -26.32
N LYS A 608 43.58 -26.04 -26.35
CA LYS A 608 42.11 -25.99 -26.40
C LYS A 608 41.52 -25.46 -25.09
N GLN A 609 42.14 -25.76 -23.95
CA GLN A 609 41.72 -25.23 -22.64
C GLN A 609 42.02 -23.73 -22.48
N ILE A 610 43.11 -23.24 -23.07
CA ILE A 610 43.42 -21.80 -23.14
C ILE A 610 42.39 -21.09 -24.03
N LEU A 611 42.07 -21.64 -25.21
CA LEU A 611 41.04 -21.10 -26.10
C LEU A 611 39.65 -21.07 -25.43
N LEU A 612 39.27 -22.12 -24.70
CA LEU A 612 38.01 -22.16 -23.95
C LEU A 612 37.98 -21.13 -22.81
N THR A 613 39.12 -20.89 -22.17
CA THR A 613 39.25 -19.89 -21.10
C THR A 613 39.14 -18.47 -21.65
N LEU A 614 39.76 -18.19 -22.82
CA LEU A 614 39.62 -16.92 -23.52
C LEU A 614 38.19 -16.70 -24.03
N TYR A 615 37.56 -17.74 -24.60
CA TYR A 615 36.16 -17.75 -25.01
C TYR A 615 35.21 -17.37 -23.85
N LEU A 616 35.37 -17.98 -22.67
CA LEU A 616 34.58 -17.66 -21.48
C LEU A 616 34.84 -16.27 -20.91
N LYS A 617 36.04 -15.71 -21.15
CA LYS A 617 36.40 -14.36 -20.70
C LYS A 617 35.74 -13.28 -21.54
N ILE A 618 35.54 -13.53 -22.84
CA ILE A 618 34.82 -12.64 -23.76
C ILE A 618 33.31 -12.63 -23.46
N ILE A 619 32.70 -13.79 -23.18
CA ILE A 619 31.26 -13.88 -22.84
C ILE A 619 30.91 -13.16 -21.51
N ARG A 620 31.87 -13.04 -20.59
CA ARG A 620 31.67 -12.35 -19.30
C ARG A 620 31.74 -10.82 -19.38
N HIS A 621 32.23 -10.25 -20.48
CA HIS A 621 32.54 -8.84 -20.65
C HIS A 621 31.58 -8.15 -21.61
#